data_AF-A0A662XBF6-F1
#
_entry.id   AF-A0A662XBF6-F1
#
_cell.length_a   1.000
_cell.length_b   1.000
_cell.length_c   1.000
_cell.angle_alpha   90.00
_cell.angle_beta   90.00
_cell.angle_gamma   90.00
#
_symmetry.space_group_name_H-M   'P 1'
#
loop_
_entity.id
_entity.type
_entity.pdbx_description
1 polymer ?
#
loop_
_entity_poly.entity_id
_entity_poly.type
_entity_poly.pdbx_seq_one_letter_code
_entity_poly.pdbx_strand_id
1 'polypeptide(L)'
;MSLSREIRNEGPSSPQSAEWKLKAEGADRPAIRTASATSTMPKASAGVSGKMKLSSVAATTYPHRSVVIHVFDEYRKSTKDFLCQRDLLLTSMKYFQAYLTEANEHDEIDISVHCDVEIFELLMEYMQQRDSEWRPRITLENIASILVSSEFLQMDDLVEECVHFISGRVQEFMLLRVDFDCLSDATVAKIANNCTPEQLQKLRDPKDKILSKLRRKKVETLVRTLQDDARRLELCEHCETLFLKDDANSAGCRKGKRQVGVHVEAAEVSMWKRPLRDVVLRCHVGNLRVSGVMARNAVGEMSRRWGLPLASEGTRLWGEYMAGTVMLSSFFKGEERVKMMVKTPNIQELYTEAMAVGEVPVYVDPTLAGAPETGGHMHVSRILYGQAKPYNTSIEASGVPELDWQRFFDVSEQVPTIVRIDSEAAEDHTRSCGLIFQKMPPAEPQEFHYELEELPFDKHPFAATDLKQSTDLLQYLNELIPNADISEKNCKRIPLDYYCRCSKDNYAQRLKEMGLNDLNQIAADVGSAGVDLTCHFCNEAHHFSAGELEGLIKSVSQA
;
A
#
# COMPACT_ATOMS: atom_id res chain seq x y z
N MET A 1 -65.90 -15.49 16.07
CA MET A 1 -66.47 -16.71 15.47
C MET A 1 -65.38 -17.38 14.64
N SER A 2 -65.11 -18.66 14.92
CA SER A 2 -64.32 -19.63 14.13
C SER A 2 -62.80 -19.38 14.01
N LEU A 3 -61.93 -20.10 14.72
CA LEU A 3 -61.47 -21.50 14.54
C LEU A 3 -60.68 -21.74 13.26
N SER A 4 -59.41 -22.16 13.42
CA SER A 4 -58.65 -23.22 12.70
C SER A 4 -57.14 -23.03 12.97
N ARG A 5 -56.25 -24.02 13.04
CA ARG A 5 -56.23 -25.45 13.39
C ARG A 5 -54.74 -25.82 13.25
N GLU A 6 -54.11 -26.41 14.28
CA GLU A 6 -52.81 -27.09 14.15
C GLU A 6 -52.96 -28.34 13.27
N ILE A 7 -51.96 -28.64 12.41
CA ILE A 7 -51.58 -30.01 12.03
C ILE A 7 -50.05 -30.08 11.78
N ARG A 8 -49.45 -31.12 12.37
CA ARG A 8 -48.06 -31.62 12.31
C ARG A 8 -47.68 -32.21 10.94
N ASN A 9 -46.39 -32.31 10.63
CA ASN A 9 -45.79 -33.35 9.76
C ASN A 9 -44.31 -33.47 10.16
N GLU A 10 -43.88 -34.53 10.86
CA GLU A 10 -43.38 -35.80 10.31
C GLU A 10 -42.31 -35.64 9.22
N GLY A 11 -41.07 -36.02 9.55
CA GLY A 11 -39.96 -36.15 8.59
C GLY A 11 -40.15 -37.36 7.66
N PRO A 12 -39.24 -37.57 6.69
CA PRO A 12 -38.28 -38.66 6.92
C PRO A 12 -36.90 -38.54 6.22
N SER A 13 -35.98 -39.32 6.77
CA SER A 13 -34.93 -40.13 6.12
C SER A 13 -33.76 -39.47 5.36
N SER A 14 -32.58 -39.60 5.97
CA SER A 14 -31.24 -39.54 5.39
C SER A 14 -30.94 -40.73 4.44
N PRO A 15 -30.21 -40.53 3.32
CA PRO A 15 -29.48 -41.60 2.64
C PRO A 15 -28.01 -41.66 3.08
N GLN A 16 -27.54 -42.89 3.19
CA GLN A 16 -26.22 -43.33 3.64
C GLN A 16 -25.08 -42.86 2.71
N SER A 17 -23.99 -42.39 3.31
CA SER A 17 -22.71 -42.08 2.63
C SER A 17 -21.95 -43.36 2.33
N ALA A 18 -21.64 -43.58 1.05
CA ALA A 18 -20.74 -44.64 0.58
C ALA A 18 -19.28 -44.31 0.93
N GLU A 19 -18.64 -45.19 1.70
CA GLU A 19 -17.20 -45.19 1.95
C GLU A 19 -16.42 -45.48 0.65
N TRP A 20 -15.52 -44.58 0.26
CA TRP A 20 -14.48 -44.83 -0.74
C TRP A 20 -13.13 -44.76 -0.05
N LYS A 21 -12.58 -45.92 0.34
CA LYS A 21 -11.17 -46.09 0.70
C LYS A 21 -10.37 -46.27 -0.58
N LEU A 22 -9.44 -45.36 -0.88
CA LEU A 22 -8.32 -45.66 -1.76
C LEU A 22 -6.99 -45.13 -1.22
N LYS A 23 -6.12 -46.13 -1.07
CA LYS A 23 -4.69 -46.19 -0.76
C LYS A 23 -3.85 -44.99 -1.23
N ALA A 24 -2.98 -44.55 -0.33
CA ALA A 24 -1.81 -43.75 -0.62
C ALA A 24 -0.72 -44.62 -1.28
N GLU A 25 -0.29 -44.24 -2.47
CA GLU A 25 1.00 -44.64 -3.06
C GLU A 25 1.83 -43.39 -3.27
N GLY A 26 3.08 -43.46 -2.81
CA GLY A 26 4.04 -42.38 -2.81
C GLY A 26 4.58 -42.07 -4.21
N ALA A 27 4.86 -40.79 -4.44
CA ALA A 27 5.68 -40.34 -5.54
C ALA A 27 6.54 -39.17 -5.05
N ASP A 28 7.86 -39.41 -5.05
CA ASP A 28 8.92 -38.43 -4.86
C ASP A 28 8.72 -37.18 -5.74
N ARG A 29 8.96 -36.00 -5.15
CA ARG A 29 9.22 -34.77 -5.91
C ARG A 29 10.54 -34.13 -5.42
N PRO A 30 11.40 -33.69 -6.36
CA PRO A 30 12.73 -33.18 -6.03
C PRO A 30 12.69 -31.74 -5.51
N ALA A 31 13.60 -31.46 -4.58
CA ALA A 31 13.81 -30.17 -3.95
C ALA A 31 14.31 -29.11 -4.95
N ILE A 32 13.60 -27.99 -5.03
CA ILE A 32 14.05 -26.76 -5.70
C ILE A 32 14.85 -25.95 -4.68
N ARG A 33 16.17 -25.87 -4.90
CA ARG A 33 17.11 -25.05 -4.13
C ARG A 33 16.86 -23.56 -4.41
N THR A 34 16.50 -22.80 -3.38
CA THR A 34 16.57 -21.34 -3.35
C THR A 34 17.95 -20.92 -2.84
N ALA A 35 18.75 -20.26 -3.70
CA ALA A 35 20.03 -19.69 -3.31
C ALA A 35 19.82 -18.27 -2.77
N SER A 36 20.11 -18.11 -1.48
CA SER A 36 20.28 -16.82 -0.79
C SER A 36 21.67 -16.27 -1.14
N ALA A 37 21.74 -15.05 -1.66
CA ALA A 37 23.00 -14.35 -1.91
C ALA A 37 23.33 -13.47 -0.70
N THR A 38 24.12 -14.02 0.22
CA THR A 38 24.87 -13.26 1.23
C THR A 38 26.20 -12.81 0.61
N SER A 39 26.44 -11.50 0.61
CA SER A 39 27.70 -10.90 0.17
C SER A 39 28.76 -11.01 1.27
N THR A 40 29.69 -11.94 1.10
CA THR A 40 30.91 -12.01 1.91
C THR A 40 32.10 -11.94 0.95
N MET A 41 32.93 -10.90 1.09
CA MET A 41 34.17 -10.76 0.34
C MET A 41 35.20 -11.84 0.73
N PRO A 42 35.95 -12.41 -0.22
CA PRO A 42 37.22 -13.06 0.09
C PRO A 42 38.42 -12.20 -0.31
N LYS A 43 39.44 -12.32 0.55
CA LYS A 43 40.76 -11.69 0.49
C LYS A 43 41.59 -12.14 -0.71
N ALA A 44 42.53 -11.27 -1.05
CA ALA A 44 43.61 -11.43 -2.02
C ALA A 44 44.35 -12.78 -1.95
N SER A 45 44.70 -13.31 -3.12
CA SER A 45 45.79 -14.26 -3.29
C SER A 45 46.55 -13.97 -4.59
N ALA A 46 47.86 -14.15 -4.54
CA ALA A 46 48.85 -13.66 -5.47
C ALA A 46 49.00 -14.53 -6.74
N GLY A 47 49.13 -13.85 -7.88
CA GLY A 47 50.15 -14.07 -8.92
C GLY A 47 50.15 -15.37 -9.71
N VAL A 48 49.91 -15.28 -11.02
CA VAL A 48 50.78 -15.89 -12.04
C VAL A 48 50.85 -14.95 -13.26
N SER A 49 52.08 -14.58 -13.60
CA SER A 49 52.49 -13.76 -14.74
C SER A 49 52.32 -14.47 -16.09
N GLY A 50 51.77 -13.77 -17.08
CA GLY A 50 51.81 -14.15 -18.49
C GLY A 50 52.01 -12.93 -19.37
N LYS A 51 53.28 -12.61 -19.69
CA LYS A 51 53.70 -11.51 -20.58
C LYS A 51 53.20 -11.72 -22.01
N MET A 52 52.54 -10.73 -22.62
CA MET A 52 52.64 -10.46 -24.06
C MET A 52 52.82 -8.97 -24.35
N LYS A 53 54.02 -8.68 -24.86
CA LYS A 53 54.60 -7.48 -25.50
C LYS A 53 53.67 -6.30 -25.81
N LEU A 54 54.02 -5.15 -25.21
CA LEU A 54 53.72 -3.82 -25.75
C LEU A 54 54.94 -3.31 -26.53
N SER A 55 54.73 -2.93 -27.78
CA SER A 55 55.69 -2.20 -28.62
C SER A 55 55.77 -0.75 -28.16
N SER A 56 57.01 -0.29 -28.01
CA SER A 56 57.42 1.05 -27.60
C SER A 56 56.77 2.18 -28.40
N VAL A 57 56.09 3.08 -27.70
CA VAL A 57 55.94 4.47 -28.13
C VAL A 57 56.67 5.35 -27.13
N ALA A 58 57.43 6.29 -27.67
CA ALA A 58 58.42 7.10 -27.00
C ALA A 58 57.87 7.90 -25.82
N ALA A 59 58.72 8.05 -24.80
CA ALA A 59 58.52 8.96 -23.69
C ALA A 59 58.42 10.40 -24.20
N THR A 60 57.20 10.92 -24.19
CA THR A 60 56.93 12.35 -24.23
C THR A 60 56.36 12.76 -22.88
N THR A 61 57.07 13.68 -22.26
CA THR A 61 56.73 14.49 -21.09
C THR A 61 55.25 14.91 -21.09
N TYR A 62 54.50 14.60 -20.02
CA TYR A 62 53.18 15.17 -19.79
C TYR A 62 53.09 15.86 -18.43
N PRO A 63 52.81 17.18 -18.41
CA PRO A 63 52.18 17.82 -17.28
C PRO A 63 50.68 17.54 -17.40
N HIS A 64 50.10 16.64 -16.60
CA HIS A 64 48.67 16.59 -16.21
C HIS A 64 48.39 15.28 -15.46
N ARG A 65 47.78 15.36 -14.28
CA ARG A 65 47.39 14.21 -13.44
C ARG A 65 46.24 13.45 -14.11
N SER A 66 46.52 12.33 -14.79
CA SER A 66 45.52 11.54 -15.51
C SER A 66 45.02 10.33 -14.71
N VAL A 67 43.72 10.05 -14.76
CA VAL A 67 43.03 8.90 -14.16
C VAL A 67 42.50 8.02 -15.28
N VAL A 68 42.64 6.70 -15.14
CA VAL A 68 42.05 5.74 -16.09
C VAL A 68 40.76 5.18 -15.47
N ILE A 69 39.67 5.25 -16.23
CA ILE A 69 38.37 4.69 -15.85
C ILE A 69 38.05 3.54 -16.80
N HIS A 70 38.01 2.31 -16.27
CA HIS A 70 37.57 1.12 -16.97
C HIS A 70 36.05 1.00 -16.91
N VAL A 71 35.37 1.11 -18.04
CA VAL A 71 33.91 1.00 -18.10
C VAL A 71 33.51 -0.34 -18.70
N PHE A 72 32.68 -1.08 -17.96
CA PHE A 72 32.19 -2.40 -18.33
C PHE A 72 30.67 -2.35 -18.56
N ASP A 73 30.25 -2.59 -19.80
CA ASP A 73 28.84 -2.80 -20.14
C ASP A 73 28.51 -4.30 -20.05
N GLU A 74 27.86 -4.70 -18.97
CA GLU A 74 27.49 -6.10 -18.73
C GLU A 74 26.46 -6.62 -19.75
N TYR A 75 25.60 -5.74 -20.26
CA TYR A 75 24.53 -6.12 -21.17
C TYR A 75 25.06 -6.36 -22.58
N ARG A 76 25.89 -5.43 -23.09
CA ARG A 76 26.50 -5.51 -24.42
C ARG A 76 27.81 -6.30 -24.43
N LYS A 77 28.32 -6.66 -23.25
CA LYS A 77 29.59 -7.36 -23.06
C LYS A 77 30.75 -6.63 -23.72
N SER A 78 30.78 -5.31 -23.58
CA SER A 78 31.86 -4.44 -24.08
C SER A 78 32.60 -3.79 -22.92
N THR A 79 33.87 -3.46 -23.16
CA THR A 79 34.72 -2.76 -22.21
C THR A 79 35.45 -1.66 -22.94
N LYS A 80 35.54 -0.47 -22.33
CA LYS A 80 36.27 0.67 -22.88
C LYS A 80 36.95 1.45 -21.77
N ASP A 81 38.17 1.88 -22.05
CA ASP A 81 39.00 2.64 -21.13
C ASP A 81 38.93 4.12 -21.48
N PHE A 82 38.68 4.96 -20.47
CA PHE A 82 38.62 6.40 -20.62
C PHE A 82 39.76 7.05 -19.84
N LEU A 83 40.56 7.86 -20.53
CA LEU A 83 41.64 8.64 -19.92
C LEU A 83 41.13 10.05 -19.57
N CYS A 84 41.14 10.36 -18.27
CA CYS A 84 40.50 11.56 -17.74
C CYS A 84 41.50 12.46 -17.02
N GLN A 85 41.38 13.78 -17.16
CA GLN A 85 42.12 14.71 -16.31
C GLN A 85 41.48 14.78 -14.92
N ARG A 86 42.28 14.58 -13.87
CA ARG A 86 41.81 14.53 -12.49
C ARG A 86 41.02 15.78 -12.07
N ASP A 87 41.53 16.96 -12.41
CA ASP A 87 40.92 18.23 -11.99
C ASP A 87 39.55 18.44 -12.66
N LEU A 88 39.42 18.06 -13.93
CA LEU A 88 38.15 18.09 -14.65
C LEU A 88 37.15 17.07 -14.09
N LEU A 89 37.63 15.89 -13.70
CA LEU A 89 36.81 14.84 -13.09
C LEU A 89 36.26 15.26 -11.71
N LEU A 90 37.10 15.84 -10.86
CA LEU A 90 36.70 16.36 -9.54
C LEU A 90 35.72 17.54 -9.63
N THR A 91 35.85 18.35 -10.69
CA THR A 91 34.98 19.51 -10.93
C THR A 91 33.61 19.10 -11.47
N SER A 92 33.57 18.16 -12.41
CA SER A 92 32.35 17.84 -13.16
C SER A 92 31.61 16.59 -12.65
N MET A 93 32.28 15.66 -11.97
CA MET A 93 31.71 14.42 -11.43
C MET A 93 32.06 14.26 -9.95
N LYS A 94 31.25 14.87 -9.07
CA LYS A 94 31.54 14.94 -7.63
C LYS A 94 31.60 13.57 -6.95
N TYR A 95 30.97 12.54 -7.54
CA TYR A 95 31.07 11.15 -7.07
C TYR A 95 32.51 10.69 -6.84
N PHE A 96 33.45 11.10 -7.71
CA PHE A 96 34.84 10.66 -7.62
C PHE A 96 35.66 11.40 -6.55
N GLN A 97 35.15 12.48 -5.96
CA GLN A 97 35.85 13.22 -4.90
C GLN A 97 36.18 12.34 -3.69
N ALA A 98 35.30 11.39 -3.35
CA ALA A 98 35.51 10.46 -2.24
C ALA A 98 36.70 9.50 -2.46
N TYR A 99 37.03 9.20 -3.72
CA TYR A 99 38.08 8.25 -4.09
C TYR A 99 39.40 8.94 -4.48
N LEU A 100 39.30 10.19 -4.93
CA LEU A 100 40.41 11.01 -5.42
C LEU A 100 40.76 12.10 -4.40
N THR A 101 41.17 11.68 -3.20
CA THR A 101 41.61 12.58 -2.11
C THR A 101 43.07 13.04 -2.27
N GLU A 102 43.47 14.09 -1.56
CA GLU A 102 44.87 14.61 -1.53
C GLU A 102 45.89 13.55 -1.07
N ALA A 103 45.45 12.53 -0.31
CA ALA A 103 46.33 11.45 0.15
C ALA A 103 46.82 10.53 -0.98
N ASN A 104 46.03 10.40 -2.06
CA ASN A 104 46.32 9.54 -3.21
C ASN A 104 46.63 10.40 -4.45
N GLU A 105 47.32 11.52 -4.25
CA GLU A 105 47.61 12.51 -5.29
C GLU A 105 48.68 12.02 -6.30
N HIS A 106 49.50 11.05 -5.90
CA HIS A 106 50.63 10.52 -6.68
C HIS A 106 50.42 9.08 -7.17
N ASP A 107 49.28 8.47 -6.86
CA ASP A 107 48.97 7.09 -7.24
C ASP A 107 48.37 7.02 -8.65
N GLU A 108 48.76 6.01 -9.42
CA GLU A 108 48.00 5.59 -10.60
C GLU A 108 46.69 4.97 -10.10
N ILE A 109 45.62 5.77 -10.09
CA ILE A 109 44.30 5.34 -9.65
C ILE A 109 43.55 4.75 -10.83
N ASP A 110 43.20 3.49 -10.66
CA ASP A 110 42.38 2.72 -11.58
C ASP A 110 40.97 2.58 -11.00
N ILE A 111 39.96 3.00 -11.77
CA ILE A 111 38.55 3.00 -11.37
C ILE A 111 37.76 2.13 -12.34
N SER A 112 37.08 1.10 -11.83
CA SER A 112 36.17 0.28 -12.62
C SER A 112 34.71 0.70 -12.38
N VAL A 113 33.96 0.95 -13.45
CA VAL A 113 32.55 1.35 -13.44
C VAL A 113 31.74 0.39 -14.31
N HIS A 114 30.60 -0.07 -13.82
CA HIS A 114 29.68 -0.92 -14.57
C HIS A 114 28.51 -0.09 -15.09
N CYS A 115 28.52 0.27 -16.37
CA CYS A 115 27.46 1.06 -17.01
C CYS A 115 27.46 0.91 -18.54
N ASP A 116 26.45 1.48 -19.19
CA ASP A 116 26.39 1.57 -20.66
C ASP A 116 27.54 2.44 -21.18
N VAL A 117 28.41 1.83 -22.01
CA VAL A 117 29.62 2.48 -22.54
C VAL A 117 29.29 3.67 -23.45
N GLU A 118 28.20 3.60 -24.22
CA GLU A 118 27.77 4.69 -25.12
C GLU A 118 27.30 5.91 -24.30
N ILE A 119 26.57 5.66 -23.20
CA ILE A 119 26.16 6.73 -22.28
C ILE A 119 27.36 7.33 -21.56
N PHE A 120 28.29 6.51 -21.07
CA PHE A 120 29.48 7.04 -20.39
C PHE A 120 30.35 7.88 -21.33
N GLU A 121 30.51 7.47 -22.59
CA GLU A 121 31.20 8.25 -23.62
C GLU A 121 30.53 9.61 -23.85
N LEU A 122 29.20 9.65 -23.94
CA LEU A 122 28.44 10.91 -24.03
C LEU A 122 28.69 11.83 -22.82
N LEU A 123 28.73 11.28 -21.61
CA LEU A 123 29.02 12.05 -20.39
C LEU A 123 30.45 12.61 -20.39
N MET A 124 31.41 11.83 -20.91
CA MET A 124 32.79 12.27 -21.06
C MET A 124 32.92 13.41 -22.07
N GLU A 125 32.24 13.31 -23.22
CA GLU A 125 32.18 14.39 -24.21
C GLU A 125 31.55 15.66 -23.60
N TYR A 126 30.48 15.51 -22.83
CA TYR A 126 29.83 16.62 -22.11
C TYR A 126 30.79 17.34 -21.16
N MET A 127 31.58 16.60 -20.39
CA MET A 127 32.58 17.19 -19.50
C MET A 127 33.68 17.96 -20.25
N GLN A 128 34.19 17.39 -21.34
CA GLN A 128 35.30 17.94 -22.10
C GLN A 128 34.90 19.21 -22.87
N GLN A 129 33.63 19.34 -23.21
CA GLN A 129 33.11 20.40 -24.08
C GLN A 129 32.28 21.46 -23.33
N ARG A 130 32.44 21.57 -22.00
CA ARG A 130 31.65 22.45 -21.12
C ARG A 130 31.65 23.93 -21.54
N ASP A 131 32.76 24.43 -22.07
CA ASP A 131 32.92 25.83 -22.52
C ASP A 131 32.54 26.06 -23.99
N SER A 132 32.04 25.03 -24.68
CA SER A 132 31.61 25.12 -26.07
C SER A 132 30.08 25.24 -26.19
N GLU A 133 29.59 25.65 -27.37
CA GLU A 133 28.15 25.63 -27.69
C GLU A 133 27.58 24.21 -27.85
N TRP A 134 28.43 23.18 -27.83
CA TRP A 134 27.99 21.80 -28.01
C TRP A 134 27.17 21.33 -26.80
N ARG A 135 26.11 20.57 -27.06
CA ARG A 135 25.21 19.98 -26.06
C ARG A 135 24.85 18.55 -26.45
N PRO A 136 24.67 17.65 -25.47
CA PRO A 136 24.35 16.26 -25.75
C PRO A 136 22.95 16.21 -26.35
N ARG A 137 22.76 15.35 -27.36
CA ARG A 137 21.46 15.19 -27.99
C ARG A 137 20.53 14.38 -27.08
N ILE A 138 19.80 15.09 -26.23
CA ILE A 138 18.80 14.50 -25.32
C ILE A 138 17.52 14.16 -26.11
N THR A 139 17.08 12.92 -26.03
CA THR A 139 15.86 12.38 -26.65
C THR A 139 15.06 11.56 -25.62
N LEU A 140 13.79 11.27 -25.91
CA LEU A 140 12.97 10.43 -25.03
C LEU A 140 13.51 8.99 -24.88
N GLU A 141 14.32 8.52 -25.81
CA GLU A 141 14.87 7.16 -25.79
C GLU A 141 16.10 7.05 -24.87
N ASN A 142 16.91 8.11 -24.76
CA ASN A 142 18.15 8.10 -23.97
C ASN A 142 18.05 8.87 -22.64
N ILE A 143 17.04 9.72 -22.45
CA ILE A 143 16.90 10.60 -21.29
C ILE A 143 16.96 9.85 -19.96
N ALA A 144 16.31 8.68 -19.84
CA ALA A 144 16.28 7.93 -18.59
C ALA A 144 17.70 7.43 -18.21
N SER A 145 18.43 6.88 -19.18
CA SER A 145 19.80 6.40 -18.99
C SER A 145 20.74 7.55 -18.65
N ILE A 146 20.64 8.68 -19.38
CA ILE A 146 21.45 9.88 -19.10
C ILE A 146 21.16 10.42 -17.70
N LEU A 147 19.89 10.51 -17.31
CA LEU A 147 19.48 11.05 -16.01
C LEU A 147 19.97 10.17 -14.85
N VAL A 148 19.81 8.85 -14.93
CA VAL A 148 20.27 7.92 -13.89
C VAL A 148 21.80 7.96 -13.75
N SER A 149 22.53 7.95 -14.87
CA SER A 149 24.00 7.98 -14.85
C SER A 149 24.55 9.33 -14.39
N SER A 150 23.97 10.45 -14.85
CA SER A 150 24.38 11.80 -14.43
C SER A 150 24.06 12.07 -12.96
N GLU A 151 22.94 11.57 -12.45
CA GLU A 151 22.61 11.63 -11.02
C GLU A 151 23.60 10.82 -10.19
N PHE A 152 23.89 9.57 -10.58
CA PHE A 152 24.84 8.70 -9.86
C PHE A 152 26.24 9.32 -9.78
N LEU A 153 26.71 9.91 -10.89
CA LEU A 153 28.01 10.58 -10.98
C LEU A 153 28.00 12.01 -10.41
N GLN A 154 26.86 12.48 -9.89
CA GLN A 154 26.65 13.79 -9.28
C GLN A 154 26.98 14.96 -10.23
N MET A 155 26.50 14.87 -11.46
CA MET A 155 26.63 15.88 -12.51
C MET A 155 25.41 16.82 -12.51
N ASP A 156 25.35 17.72 -11.52
CA ASP A 156 24.17 18.54 -11.23
C ASP A 156 23.63 19.33 -12.44
N ASP A 157 24.51 19.96 -13.23
CA ASP A 157 24.13 20.76 -14.41
C ASP A 157 23.36 19.92 -15.45
N LEU A 158 23.86 18.71 -15.74
CA LEU A 158 23.23 17.81 -16.71
C LEU A 158 21.92 17.22 -16.18
N VAL A 159 21.85 16.95 -14.87
CA VAL A 159 20.60 16.53 -14.21
C VAL A 159 19.53 17.61 -14.38
N GLU A 160 19.86 18.89 -14.17
CA GLU A 160 18.90 19.99 -14.37
C GLU A 160 18.48 20.12 -15.85
N GLU A 161 19.40 19.96 -16.80
CA GLU A 161 19.07 19.93 -18.24
C GLU A 161 18.08 18.80 -18.58
N CYS A 162 18.30 17.60 -18.01
CA CYS A 162 17.42 16.45 -18.21
C CYS A 162 16.04 16.67 -17.57
N VAL A 163 16.00 17.18 -16.35
CA VAL A 163 14.76 17.52 -15.65
C VAL A 163 13.96 18.55 -16.45
N HIS A 164 14.60 19.59 -16.97
CA HIS A 164 13.94 20.60 -17.79
C HIS A 164 13.33 20.01 -19.07
N PHE A 165 14.09 19.14 -19.76
CA PHE A 165 13.59 18.42 -20.93
C PHE A 165 12.36 17.55 -20.61
N ILE A 166 12.40 16.81 -19.49
CA ILE A 166 11.30 15.97 -19.04
C ILE A 166 10.07 16.81 -18.71
N SER A 167 10.22 17.90 -17.95
CA SER A 167 9.10 18.74 -17.54
C SER A 167 8.38 19.38 -18.73
N GLY A 168 9.08 19.68 -19.83
CA GLY A 168 8.48 20.13 -21.09
C GLY A 168 7.66 19.06 -21.83
N ARG A 169 7.93 17.77 -21.60
CA ARG A 169 7.33 16.63 -22.33
C ARG A 169 6.87 15.50 -21.41
N VAL A 170 6.45 15.83 -20.20
CA VAL A 170 6.21 14.86 -19.12
C VAL A 170 5.17 13.80 -19.50
N GLN A 171 4.15 14.14 -20.28
CA GLN A 171 3.15 13.18 -20.77
C GLN A 171 3.76 12.14 -21.71
N GLU A 172 4.66 12.54 -22.61
CA GLU A 172 5.36 11.63 -23.54
C GLU A 172 6.36 10.75 -22.78
N PHE A 173 7.10 11.34 -21.84
CA PHE A 173 8.01 10.63 -20.96
C PHE A 173 7.29 9.52 -20.18
N MET A 174 6.14 9.82 -19.56
CA MET A 174 5.36 8.82 -18.84
C MET A 174 4.82 7.69 -19.73
N LEU A 175 4.71 7.86 -21.03
CA LEU A 175 4.20 6.83 -21.94
C LEU A 175 5.28 5.88 -22.46
N LEU A 176 6.56 6.13 -22.15
CA LEU A 176 7.67 5.25 -22.50
C LEU A 176 7.50 3.84 -21.94
N ARG A 177 7.99 2.81 -22.66
CA ARG A 177 7.93 1.42 -22.20
C ARG A 177 9.08 1.08 -21.23
N VAL A 178 9.33 1.97 -20.29
CA VAL A 178 10.40 1.87 -19.29
C VAL A 178 9.77 2.04 -17.90
N ASP A 179 10.34 1.34 -16.93
CA ASP A 179 10.02 1.51 -15.51
C ASP A 179 10.87 2.65 -14.93
N PHE A 180 10.26 3.51 -14.12
CA PHE A 180 10.93 4.67 -13.51
C PHE A 180 11.30 4.43 -12.05
N ASP A 181 11.22 3.20 -11.56
CA ASP A 181 11.66 2.84 -10.20
C ASP A 181 13.17 3.08 -9.96
N CYS A 182 13.98 3.19 -11.02
CA CYS A 182 15.39 3.55 -10.92
C CYS A 182 15.64 5.04 -10.61
N LEU A 183 14.64 5.91 -10.70
CA LEU A 183 14.79 7.32 -10.39
C LEU A 183 14.76 7.55 -8.88
N SER A 184 15.71 8.33 -8.37
CA SER A 184 15.74 8.65 -6.95
C SER A 184 14.56 9.55 -6.55
N ASP A 185 14.21 9.51 -5.25
CA ASP A 185 13.19 10.37 -4.67
C ASP A 185 13.54 11.88 -4.82
N ALA A 186 14.83 12.22 -4.93
CA ALA A 186 15.31 13.57 -5.15
C ALA A 186 15.08 14.02 -6.60
N THR A 187 15.40 13.18 -7.58
CA THR A 187 15.13 13.44 -9.00
C THR A 187 13.64 13.57 -9.28
N VAL A 188 12.82 12.67 -8.71
CA VAL A 188 11.36 12.78 -8.81
C VAL A 188 10.86 14.10 -8.23
N ALA A 189 11.44 14.57 -7.12
CA ALA A 189 11.10 15.88 -6.56
C ALA A 189 11.49 17.03 -7.48
N LYS A 190 12.68 16.99 -8.11
CA LYS A 190 13.11 18.00 -9.09
C LYS A 190 12.16 18.07 -10.29
N ILE A 191 11.78 16.92 -10.86
CA ILE A 191 10.81 16.84 -11.97
C ILE A 191 9.45 17.39 -11.53
N ALA A 192 8.96 16.98 -10.37
CA ALA A 192 7.68 17.45 -9.85
C ALA A 192 7.67 18.98 -9.66
N ASN A 193 8.75 19.55 -9.13
CA ASN A 193 8.85 20.98 -8.86
C ASN A 193 8.91 21.83 -10.14
N ASN A 194 9.48 21.30 -11.22
CA ASN A 194 9.48 21.93 -12.53
C ASN A 194 8.14 21.80 -13.29
N CYS A 195 7.18 21.01 -12.79
CA CYS A 195 5.83 20.92 -13.33
C CYS A 195 4.86 21.81 -12.54
N THR A 196 3.90 22.44 -13.21
CA THR A 196 2.81 23.15 -12.52
C THR A 196 1.77 22.17 -11.96
N PRO A 197 1.02 22.53 -10.89
CA PRO A 197 -0.07 21.69 -10.38
C PRO A 197 -1.09 21.32 -11.45
N GLU A 198 -1.43 22.26 -12.34
CA GLU A 198 -2.39 22.05 -13.43
C GLU A 198 -1.86 21.10 -14.50
N GLN A 199 -0.55 21.14 -14.77
CA GLN A 199 0.08 20.17 -15.67
C GLN A 199 -0.07 18.77 -15.09
N LEU A 200 0.35 18.54 -13.84
CA LEU A 200 0.30 17.23 -13.17
C LEU A 200 -1.12 16.66 -13.01
N GLN A 201 -2.13 17.51 -12.83
CA GLN A 201 -3.53 17.07 -12.71
C GLN A 201 -4.07 16.52 -14.04
N LYS A 202 -3.65 17.09 -15.18
CA LYS A 202 -4.10 16.67 -16.52
C LYS A 202 -3.36 15.45 -17.06
N LEU A 203 -2.23 15.09 -16.45
CA LEU A 203 -1.46 13.94 -16.88
C LEU A 203 -2.22 12.64 -16.67
N ARG A 204 -2.06 11.72 -17.63
CA ARG A 204 -2.62 10.38 -17.57
C ARG A 204 -1.51 9.34 -17.61
N ASP A 205 -1.45 8.52 -16.57
CA ASP A 205 -0.54 7.39 -16.43
C ASP A 205 -1.34 6.13 -16.09
N PRO A 206 -1.82 5.36 -17.09
CA PRO A 206 -2.71 4.23 -16.87
C PRO A 206 -2.12 3.11 -16.00
N LYS A 207 -0.78 3.06 -15.87
CA LYS A 207 -0.06 2.04 -15.10
C LYS A 207 0.59 2.61 -13.83
N ASP A 208 0.38 3.90 -13.56
CA ASP A 208 0.95 4.64 -12.43
C ASP A 208 2.45 4.38 -12.20
N LYS A 209 3.25 4.45 -13.27
CA LYS A 209 4.69 4.21 -13.22
C LYS A 209 5.44 5.32 -12.46
N ILE A 210 4.93 6.55 -12.51
CA ILE A 210 5.58 7.69 -11.84
C ILE A 210 4.62 8.82 -11.43
N LEU A 211 3.42 8.88 -11.99
CA LEU A 211 2.51 10.02 -11.79
C LEU A 211 2.12 10.23 -10.32
N SER A 212 1.80 9.18 -9.58
CA SER A 212 1.52 9.29 -8.13
C SER A 212 2.72 9.79 -7.36
N LYS A 213 3.95 9.37 -7.71
CA LYS A 213 5.18 9.85 -7.06
C LYS A 213 5.39 11.35 -7.34
N LEU A 214 5.17 11.82 -8.57
CA LEU A 214 5.27 13.25 -8.94
C LEU A 214 4.22 14.10 -8.21
N ARG A 215 2.96 13.66 -8.20
CA ARG A 215 1.88 14.35 -7.48
C ARG A 215 2.18 14.46 -6.00
N ARG A 216 2.62 13.36 -5.38
CA ARG A 216 3.04 13.33 -3.98
C ARG A 216 4.15 14.35 -3.71
N LYS A 217 5.24 14.34 -4.48
CA LYS A 217 6.36 15.29 -4.29
C LYS A 217 5.96 16.75 -4.52
N LYS A 218 5.06 17.03 -5.48
CA LYS A 218 4.54 18.39 -5.68
C LYS A 218 3.74 18.86 -4.48
N VAL A 219 2.84 18.02 -3.96
CA VAL A 219 2.05 18.33 -2.77
C VAL A 219 2.96 18.53 -1.56
N GLU A 220 3.94 17.65 -1.33
CA GLU A 220 4.93 17.81 -0.26
C GLU A 220 5.63 19.17 -0.31
N THR A 221 6.05 19.61 -1.51
CA THR A 221 6.72 20.91 -1.70
C THR A 221 5.79 22.10 -1.47
N LEU A 222 4.55 22.02 -2.00
CA LEU A 222 3.54 23.05 -1.76
C LEU A 222 3.23 23.19 -0.27
N VAL A 223 3.08 22.08 0.45
CA VAL A 223 2.83 22.08 1.89
C VAL A 223 3.99 22.68 2.68
N ARG A 224 5.25 22.35 2.34
CA ARG A 224 6.42 22.98 2.97
C ARG A 224 6.44 24.50 2.75
N THR A 225 6.18 24.95 1.53
CA THR A 225 6.12 26.39 1.21
C THR A 225 5.01 27.11 1.99
N LEU A 226 3.88 26.45 2.20
CA LEU A 226 2.78 26.99 3.02
C LEU A 226 3.13 27.14 4.50
N GLN A 227 3.98 26.26 5.04
CA GLN A 227 4.45 26.35 6.42
C GLN A 227 5.37 27.56 6.65
N ASP A 228 6.17 27.91 5.64
CA ASP A 228 7.17 28.97 5.75
C ASP A 228 6.59 30.38 5.51
N ASP A 229 5.62 30.53 4.58
CA ASP A 229 5.17 31.85 4.10
C ASP A 229 3.77 32.29 4.62
N ALA A 230 3.12 31.54 5.52
CA ALA A 230 1.73 31.79 5.96
C ALA A 230 0.69 31.90 4.81
N ARG A 231 1.01 31.34 3.64
CA ARG A 231 0.16 31.34 2.44
C ARG A 231 -0.99 30.34 2.57
N ARG A 232 -1.99 30.41 1.69
CA ARG A 232 -3.19 29.55 1.74
C ARG A 232 -3.38 28.78 0.44
N LEU A 233 -3.78 27.52 0.57
CA LEU A 233 -4.16 26.67 -0.55
C LEU A 233 -5.70 26.74 -0.71
N GLU A 234 -6.18 26.97 -1.93
CA GLU A 234 -7.60 27.06 -2.25
C GLU A 234 -7.95 26.04 -3.35
N LEU A 235 -9.08 25.34 -3.20
CA LEU A 235 -9.64 24.45 -4.21
C LEU A 235 -10.79 25.17 -4.92
N CYS A 236 -10.74 25.25 -6.25
CA CYS A 236 -11.86 25.79 -7.03
C CYS A 236 -12.98 24.75 -7.17
N GLU A 237 -14.21 25.07 -6.77
CA GLU A 237 -15.36 24.14 -6.84
C GLU A 237 -15.81 23.80 -8.27
N HIS A 238 -15.46 24.64 -9.25
CA HIS A 238 -15.91 24.42 -10.63
C HIS A 238 -14.95 23.57 -11.46
N CYS A 239 -13.64 23.77 -11.27
CA CYS A 239 -12.61 23.08 -12.04
C CYS A 239 -11.74 22.14 -11.19
N GLU A 240 -12.02 22.03 -9.89
CA GLU A 240 -11.33 21.17 -8.93
C GLU A 240 -9.81 21.37 -8.95
N THR A 241 -9.38 22.58 -9.31
CA THR A 241 -7.96 22.94 -9.39
C THR A 241 -7.54 23.55 -8.07
N LEU A 242 -6.43 23.05 -7.54
CA LEU A 242 -5.78 23.49 -6.32
C LEU A 242 -4.81 24.64 -6.65
N PHE A 243 -4.86 25.75 -5.94
CA PHE A 243 -3.98 26.90 -6.19
C PHE A 243 -3.57 27.63 -4.91
N LEU A 244 -2.49 28.41 -4.98
CA LEU A 244 -2.04 29.29 -3.89
C LEU A 244 -2.76 30.64 -4.00
N LYS A 245 -3.39 31.07 -2.90
CA LYS A 245 -3.84 32.45 -2.73
C LYS A 245 -2.59 33.34 -2.76
N ASP A 246 -2.64 34.41 -3.56
CA ASP A 246 -1.59 35.40 -3.82
C ASP A 246 -0.60 35.14 -4.98
N ASP A 247 -0.68 34.01 -5.70
CA ASP A 247 0.02 33.93 -6.99
C ASP A 247 -0.70 34.81 -8.03
N ALA A 248 -0.09 35.94 -8.38
CA ALA A 248 -0.58 36.87 -9.41
C ALA A 248 -0.77 36.19 -10.79
N ASN A 249 -0.09 35.07 -11.01
CA ASN A 249 -0.18 34.23 -12.21
C ASN A 249 -1.09 33.01 -12.05
N SER A 250 -1.78 32.83 -10.92
CA SER A 250 -2.79 31.78 -10.78
C SER A 250 -3.82 31.97 -11.89
N ALA A 251 -3.98 30.99 -12.78
CA ALA A 251 -4.88 31.08 -13.91
C ALA A 251 -6.34 31.19 -13.41
N GLY A 252 -7.16 32.05 -14.03
CA GLY A 252 -8.60 32.07 -13.77
C GLY A 252 -9.25 30.71 -14.03
N CYS A 253 -10.33 30.37 -13.31
CA CYS A 253 -11.09 29.16 -13.59
C CYS A 253 -11.59 29.21 -15.04
N ARG A 254 -11.28 28.19 -15.84
CA ARG A 254 -11.69 28.14 -17.27
C ARG A 254 -13.21 28.00 -17.46
N LYS A 255 -13.95 27.67 -16.39
CA LYS A 255 -15.40 27.45 -16.40
C LYS A 255 -16.21 28.63 -15.82
N GLY A 256 -15.58 29.70 -15.32
CA GLY A 256 -16.31 30.86 -14.77
C GLY A 256 -15.55 31.68 -13.74
N LYS A 257 -16.27 32.55 -13.00
CA LYS A 257 -15.71 33.26 -11.83
C LYS A 257 -15.31 32.25 -10.75
N ARG A 258 -14.19 32.49 -10.08
CA ARG A 258 -13.66 31.61 -9.02
C ARG A 258 -14.67 31.49 -7.88
N GLN A 259 -15.07 30.27 -7.56
CA GLN A 259 -15.70 29.89 -6.28
C GLN A 259 -14.72 28.98 -5.53
N VAL A 260 -14.42 29.36 -4.29
CA VAL A 260 -13.49 28.68 -3.39
C VAL A 260 -14.32 27.93 -2.36
N GLY A 261 -14.25 26.60 -2.37
CA GLY A 261 -15.09 25.74 -1.53
C GLY A 261 -14.45 25.32 -0.22
N VAL A 262 -13.12 25.35 -0.14
CA VAL A 262 -12.37 24.90 1.03
C VAL A 262 -11.20 25.85 1.28
N HIS A 263 -11.11 26.36 2.51
CA HIS A 263 -10.02 27.18 3.00
C HIS A 263 -9.11 26.34 3.88
N VAL A 264 -7.80 26.38 3.64
CA VAL A 264 -6.80 25.84 4.56
C VAL A 264 -5.92 27.01 5.02
N GLU A 265 -6.01 27.40 6.30
CA GLU A 265 -5.16 28.43 6.90
C GLU A 265 -3.83 27.82 7.39
N ALA A 266 -2.71 28.49 7.12
CA ALA A 266 -1.36 28.06 7.50
C ALA A 266 -1.14 27.93 9.02
N ALA A 267 -1.93 28.62 9.85
CA ALA A 267 -1.83 28.53 11.31
C ALA A 267 -2.28 27.16 11.88
N GLU A 268 -2.96 26.34 11.09
CA GLU A 268 -3.35 24.97 11.45
C GLU A 268 -2.44 23.90 10.85
N VAL A 269 -1.38 24.29 10.13
CA VAL A 269 -0.49 23.36 9.41
C VAL A 269 0.56 22.71 10.33
N SER A 270 0.75 23.23 11.55
CA SER A 270 1.43 22.50 12.64
C SER A 270 0.57 21.36 13.22
N MET A 271 -0.66 21.22 12.74
CA MET A 271 -1.59 20.14 13.05
C MET A 271 -2.27 19.61 11.78
N TRP A 272 -1.49 19.32 10.74
CA TRP A 272 -1.75 18.05 10.02
C TRP A 272 -1.49 16.89 10.98
N LYS A 273 -2.24 16.81 12.08
CA LYS A 273 -2.70 15.53 12.57
C LYS A 273 -3.51 15.00 11.39
N ARG A 274 -2.85 14.22 10.53
CA ARG A 274 -3.54 13.25 9.68
C ARG A 274 -4.71 12.77 10.54
N PRO A 275 -5.99 12.77 10.11
CA PRO A 275 -6.90 11.82 10.71
C PRO A 275 -6.13 10.51 10.64
N LEU A 276 -5.66 10.02 11.79
CA LEU A 276 -4.69 8.94 11.83
C LEU A 276 -5.42 7.81 11.13
N ARG A 277 -5.01 7.52 9.89
CA ARG A 277 -5.59 6.44 9.12
C ARG A 277 -5.57 5.24 10.05
N ASP A 278 -6.70 4.55 10.12
CA ASP A 278 -6.76 3.40 11.00
C ASP A 278 -5.64 2.45 10.60
N VAL A 279 -5.04 1.76 11.56
CA VAL A 279 -3.95 0.83 11.29
C VAL A 279 -4.15 -0.43 12.10
N VAL A 280 -3.77 -1.55 11.48
CA VAL A 280 -3.46 -2.78 12.20
C VAL A 280 -1.94 -2.94 12.24
N LEU A 281 -1.45 -3.08 13.46
CA LEU A 281 -0.06 -3.31 13.80
C LEU A 281 0.18 -4.81 13.91
N ARG A 282 1.31 -5.27 13.38
CA ARG A 282 1.76 -6.65 13.53
C ARG A 282 3.25 -6.68 13.83
N CYS A 283 3.65 -7.34 14.90
CA CYS A 283 5.05 -7.53 15.27
C CYS A 283 5.30 -8.91 15.86
N HIS A 284 6.58 -9.25 16.01
CA HIS A 284 7.05 -10.41 16.75
C HIS A 284 7.94 -9.92 17.88
N VAL A 285 7.71 -10.41 19.10
CA VAL A 285 8.45 -10.05 20.31
C VAL A 285 8.82 -11.33 21.04
N GLY A 286 10.09 -11.72 21.01
CA GLY A 286 10.51 -13.05 21.48
C GLY A 286 9.68 -14.15 20.83
N ASN A 287 9.03 -14.98 21.64
CA ASN A 287 8.15 -16.07 21.20
C ASN A 287 6.71 -15.62 20.90
N LEU A 288 6.39 -14.34 21.00
CA LEU A 288 5.04 -13.85 20.78
C LEU A 288 4.86 -13.33 19.35
N ARG A 289 3.77 -13.75 18.71
CA ARG A 289 3.20 -13.06 17.55
C ARG A 289 2.10 -12.13 18.05
N VAL A 290 2.27 -10.83 17.82
CA VAL A 290 1.36 -9.80 18.34
C VAL A 290 0.68 -9.07 17.18
N SER A 291 -0.64 -8.90 17.28
CA SER A 291 -1.43 -8.00 16.43
C SER A 291 -2.18 -7.02 17.30
N GLY A 292 -2.30 -5.77 16.85
CA GLY A 292 -3.09 -4.75 17.53
C GLY A 292 -3.79 -3.86 16.53
N VAL A 293 -5.03 -3.47 16.81
CA VAL A 293 -5.82 -2.61 15.93
C VAL A 293 -6.42 -1.46 16.72
N MET A 294 -6.48 -0.30 16.08
CA MET A 294 -7.28 0.83 16.51
C MET A 294 -8.03 1.35 15.29
N ALA A 295 -9.36 1.31 15.36
CA ALA A 295 -10.22 1.67 14.26
C ALA A 295 -11.28 2.68 14.71
N ARG A 296 -11.26 3.87 14.12
CA ARG A 296 -12.27 4.92 14.30
C ARG A 296 -12.90 5.28 12.97
N ASN A 297 -12.08 5.46 11.94
CA ASN A 297 -12.54 5.89 10.63
C ASN A 297 -13.34 4.79 9.91
N ALA A 298 -12.91 3.53 10.02
CA ALA A 298 -13.62 2.40 9.44
C ALA A 298 -15.00 2.19 10.09
N VAL A 299 -15.08 2.36 11.42
CA VAL A 299 -16.34 2.30 12.18
C VAL A 299 -17.25 3.47 11.80
N GLY A 300 -16.70 4.68 11.69
CA GLY A 300 -17.45 5.86 11.26
C GLY A 300 -18.00 5.75 9.84
N GLU A 301 -17.21 5.23 8.90
CA GLU A 301 -17.64 5.02 7.52
C GLU A 301 -18.73 3.93 7.41
N MET A 302 -18.62 2.87 8.20
CA MET A 302 -19.68 1.87 8.34
C MET A 302 -20.98 2.52 8.84
N SER A 303 -20.91 3.24 9.98
CA SER A 303 -22.07 3.91 10.58
C SER A 303 -22.74 4.87 9.58
N ARG A 304 -21.95 5.66 8.85
CA ARG A 304 -22.44 6.58 7.81
C ARG A 304 -23.17 5.85 6.68
N ARG A 305 -22.58 4.78 6.12
CA ARG A 305 -23.14 4.03 5.00
C ARG A 305 -24.42 3.29 5.38
N TRP A 306 -24.47 2.76 6.60
CA TRP A 306 -25.58 1.95 7.08
C TRP A 306 -26.63 2.75 7.88
N GLY A 307 -26.40 4.05 8.08
CA GLY A 307 -27.34 4.92 8.79
C GLY A 307 -27.50 4.60 10.28
N LEU A 308 -26.52 3.91 10.88
CA LEU A 308 -26.54 3.56 12.30
C LEU A 308 -25.99 4.71 13.14
N PRO A 309 -26.60 5.07 14.28
CA PRO A 309 -26.02 6.09 15.16
C PRO A 309 -24.62 5.66 15.63
N LEU A 310 -23.66 6.61 15.64
CA LEU A 310 -22.27 6.33 16.01
C LEU A 310 -22.18 5.71 17.41
N ALA A 311 -22.86 6.31 18.39
CA ALA A 311 -22.87 5.85 19.78
C ALA A 311 -23.74 4.60 20.04
N SER A 312 -24.38 4.03 19.01
CA SER A 312 -25.26 2.87 19.20
C SER A 312 -24.47 1.62 19.59
N GLU A 313 -25.13 0.75 20.34
CA GLU A 313 -24.58 -0.56 20.70
C GLU A 313 -24.26 -1.41 19.45
N GLY A 314 -25.10 -1.34 18.41
CA GLY A 314 -24.84 -2.01 17.13
C GLY A 314 -23.54 -1.55 16.47
N THR A 315 -23.27 -0.23 16.45
CA THR A 315 -22.02 0.32 15.91
C THR A 315 -20.80 -0.16 16.69
N ARG A 316 -20.88 -0.15 18.03
CA ARG A 316 -19.80 -0.63 18.91
C ARG A 316 -19.54 -2.11 18.67
N LEU A 317 -20.59 -2.91 18.72
CA LEU A 317 -20.54 -4.36 18.56
C LEU A 317 -19.91 -4.76 17.21
N TRP A 318 -20.34 -4.10 16.14
CA TRP A 318 -19.77 -4.33 14.82
C TRP A 318 -18.28 -3.98 14.80
N GLY A 319 -17.90 -2.83 15.37
CA GLY A 319 -16.51 -2.40 15.45
C GLY A 319 -15.62 -3.37 16.24
N GLU A 320 -16.14 -3.96 17.30
CA GLU A 320 -15.44 -4.97 18.12
C GLU A 320 -15.22 -6.30 17.37
N TYR A 321 -16.24 -6.81 16.68
CA TYR A 321 -16.07 -8.00 15.84
C TYR A 321 -15.16 -7.74 14.63
N MET A 322 -15.23 -6.55 14.04
CA MET A 322 -14.32 -6.11 12.98
C MET A 322 -12.87 -6.07 13.49
N ALA A 323 -12.63 -5.58 14.71
CA ALA A 323 -11.30 -5.54 15.30
C ALA A 323 -10.64 -6.94 15.31
N GLY A 324 -11.33 -7.97 15.80
CA GLY A 324 -10.80 -9.33 15.78
C GLY A 324 -10.60 -9.88 14.36
N THR A 325 -11.49 -9.56 13.42
CA THR A 325 -11.39 -10.00 12.02
C THR A 325 -10.16 -9.41 11.34
N VAL A 326 -9.92 -8.11 11.55
CA VAL A 326 -8.77 -7.37 11.02
C VAL A 326 -7.48 -7.89 11.62
N MET A 327 -7.43 -8.09 12.94
CA MET A 327 -6.24 -8.61 13.61
C MET A 327 -5.87 -10.01 13.11
N LEU A 328 -6.85 -10.90 12.92
CA LEU A 328 -6.63 -12.22 12.31
C LEU A 328 -6.11 -12.09 10.87
N SER A 329 -6.72 -11.21 10.07
CA SER A 329 -6.30 -10.99 8.68
C SER A 329 -4.85 -10.49 8.57
N SER A 330 -4.35 -9.77 9.58
CA SER A 330 -2.98 -9.26 9.60
C SER A 330 -1.92 -10.38 9.55
N PHE A 331 -2.29 -11.60 9.96
CA PHE A 331 -1.42 -12.77 9.92
C PHE A 331 -1.30 -13.41 8.53
N PHE A 332 -2.22 -13.09 7.63
CA PHE A 332 -2.29 -13.66 6.28
C PHE A 332 -1.31 -12.98 5.30
N LYS A 333 -1.30 -13.45 4.05
CA LYS A 333 -0.40 -12.99 2.98
C LYS A 333 -1.17 -12.57 1.72
N GLY A 334 -0.75 -11.49 1.07
CA GLY A 334 -1.27 -11.09 -0.25
C GLY A 334 -2.78 -10.86 -0.25
N GLU A 335 -3.50 -11.59 -1.10
CA GLU A 335 -4.96 -11.47 -1.30
C GLU A 335 -5.78 -12.43 -0.42
N GLU A 336 -5.13 -13.12 0.52
CA GLU A 336 -5.82 -13.94 1.50
C GLU A 336 -6.76 -13.10 2.37
N ARG A 337 -7.88 -13.71 2.76
CA ARG A 337 -8.96 -13.02 3.45
C ARG A 337 -9.67 -13.89 4.46
N VAL A 338 -10.24 -13.25 5.46
CA VAL A 338 -11.14 -13.87 6.42
C VAL A 338 -12.51 -13.25 6.29
N LYS A 339 -13.54 -14.09 6.38
CA LYS A 339 -14.94 -13.68 6.53
C LYS A 339 -15.42 -14.10 7.90
N MET A 340 -16.02 -13.19 8.62
CA MET A 340 -16.61 -13.43 9.93
C MET A 340 -18.09 -13.08 9.87
N MET A 341 -18.92 -13.96 10.41
CA MET A 341 -20.36 -13.79 10.47
C MET A 341 -20.87 -14.21 11.85
N VAL A 342 -21.72 -13.39 12.46
CA VAL A 342 -22.44 -13.72 13.69
C VAL A 342 -23.94 -13.75 13.41
N LYS A 343 -24.60 -14.80 13.88
CA LYS A 343 -26.05 -14.94 13.85
C LYS A 343 -26.55 -15.33 15.24
N THR A 344 -27.44 -14.52 15.81
CA THR A 344 -28.10 -14.77 17.09
C THR A 344 -29.61 -14.59 16.92
N PRO A 345 -30.45 -14.95 17.90
CA PRO A 345 -31.90 -14.69 17.82
C PRO A 345 -32.24 -13.22 17.52
N ASN A 346 -31.44 -12.27 18.02
CA ASN A 346 -31.62 -10.83 17.82
C ASN A 346 -30.79 -10.24 16.67
N ILE A 347 -29.81 -10.98 16.15
CA ILE A 347 -28.92 -10.52 15.07
C ILE A 347 -29.09 -11.50 13.92
N GLN A 348 -29.86 -11.12 12.89
CA GLN A 348 -30.05 -12.01 11.74
C GLN A 348 -28.72 -12.25 11.03
N GLU A 349 -27.92 -11.21 10.85
CA GLU A 349 -26.59 -11.29 10.23
C GLU A 349 -25.73 -10.07 10.55
N LEU A 350 -24.66 -10.27 11.32
CA LEU A 350 -23.55 -9.32 11.45
C LEU A 350 -22.36 -9.90 10.68
N TYR A 351 -21.90 -9.19 9.64
CA TYR A 351 -20.83 -9.68 8.77
C TYR A 351 -19.69 -8.67 8.64
N THR A 352 -18.48 -9.18 8.61
CA THR A 352 -17.30 -8.42 8.22
C THR A 352 -16.30 -9.32 7.52
N GLU A 353 -15.60 -8.78 6.55
CA GLU A 353 -14.52 -9.46 5.84
C GLU A 353 -13.29 -8.56 5.92
N ALA A 354 -12.11 -9.16 6.08
CA ALA A 354 -10.86 -8.43 6.08
C ALA A 354 -9.82 -9.15 5.23
N MET A 355 -9.08 -8.39 4.44
CA MET A 355 -7.95 -8.88 3.64
C MET A 355 -6.63 -8.54 4.32
N ALA A 356 -5.57 -9.29 4.00
CA ALA A 356 -4.23 -9.06 4.55
C ALA A 356 -3.65 -7.65 4.21
N VAL A 357 -4.22 -6.97 3.22
CA VAL A 357 -3.87 -5.60 2.82
C VAL A 357 -4.59 -4.51 3.63
N GLY A 358 -5.49 -4.89 4.55
CA GLY A 358 -6.21 -3.96 5.43
C GLY A 358 -7.49 -3.35 4.82
N GLU A 359 -8.03 -3.96 3.77
CA GLU A 359 -9.35 -3.62 3.26
C GLU A 359 -10.43 -4.38 4.03
N VAL A 360 -11.46 -3.67 4.50
CA VAL A 360 -12.58 -4.25 5.24
C VAL A 360 -13.90 -3.97 4.52
N PRO A 361 -14.36 -4.85 3.62
CA PRO A 361 -15.74 -4.86 3.17
C PRO A 361 -16.65 -5.40 4.28
N VAL A 362 -17.88 -4.90 4.32
CA VAL A 362 -18.80 -5.07 5.46
C VAL A 362 -20.13 -5.64 4.98
N TYR A 363 -20.97 -6.10 5.89
CA TYR A 363 -22.43 -6.06 5.76
C TYR A 363 -22.98 -5.89 7.17
N VAL A 364 -23.89 -4.94 7.36
CA VAL A 364 -24.55 -4.75 8.66
C VAL A 364 -26.04 -4.84 8.45
N ASP A 365 -26.72 -5.76 9.12
CA ASP A 365 -28.18 -5.74 9.12
C ASP A 365 -28.67 -4.38 9.68
N PRO A 366 -29.53 -3.62 8.96
CA PRO A 366 -30.11 -2.39 9.48
C PRO A 366 -30.89 -2.57 10.78
N THR A 367 -31.31 -3.81 11.09
CA THR A 367 -31.95 -4.20 12.34
C THR A 367 -30.96 -4.56 13.45
N LEU A 368 -29.65 -4.32 13.27
CA LEU A 368 -28.61 -4.38 14.31
C LEU A 368 -28.84 -3.28 15.36
N ALA A 369 -29.94 -3.41 16.09
CA ALA A 369 -30.42 -2.50 17.13
C ALA A 369 -30.32 -3.13 18.53
N GLY A 370 -29.76 -4.33 18.65
CA GLY A 370 -29.76 -5.08 19.90
C GLY A 370 -28.39 -5.60 20.30
N ALA A 371 -28.17 -5.61 21.62
CA ALA A 371 -27.11 -6.35 22.28
C ALA A 371 -27.09 -7.81 21.79
N PRO A 372 -25.90 -8.42 21.69
CA PRO A 372 -25.81 -9.85 21.44
C PRO A 372 -26.55 -10.66 22.51
N GLU A 373 -27.27 -11.68 22.08
CA GLU A 373 -27.82 -12.69 22.98
C GLU A 373 -27.05 -14.01 22.87
N THR A 374 -26.98 -14.74 23.98
CA THR A 374 -26.45 -16.10 24.03
C THR A 374 -27.33 -17.06 23.22
N GLY A 375 -26.72 -18.07 22.60
CA GLY A 375 -27.43 -19.11 21.84
C GLY A 375 -27.40 -18.93 20.31
N GLY A 376 -26.57 -18.01 19.82
CA GLY A 376 -26.21 -17.88 18.42
C GLY A 376 -24.90 -18.57 18.04
N HIS A 377 -24.43 -18.35 16.81
CA HIS A 377 -23.17 -18.89 16.31
C HIS A 377 -22.32 -17.81 15.65
N MET A 378 -21.01 -17.88 15.87
CA MET A 378 -20.01 -17.13 15.12
C MET A 378 -19.31 -18.08 14.15
N HIS A 379 -19.31 -17.71 12.87
CA HIS A 379 -18.69 -18.45 11.78
C HIS A 379 -17.53 -17.65 11.21
N VAL A 380 -16.37 -18.29 11.12
CA VAL A 380 -15.16 -17.70 10.54
C VAL A 380 -14.69 -18.58 9.38
N SER A 381 -14.54 -17.98 8.20
CA SER A 381 -14.08 -18.63 6.98
C SER A 381 -12.77 -18.01 6.51
N ARG A 382 -11.68 -18.77 6.54
CA ARG A 382 -10.38 -18.35 6.01
C ARG A 382 -10.23 -18.81 4.56
N ILE A 383 -10.02 -17.86 3.66
CA ILE A 383 -9.80 -18.11 2.23
C ILE A 383 -8.32 -17.85 1.95
N LEU A 384 -7.57 -18.94 1.81
CA LEU A 384 -6.11 -18.91 1.72
C LEU A 384 -5.65 -19.17 0.28
N TYR A 385 -4.47 -18.66 -0.08
CA TYR A 385 -3.94 -18.81 -1.43
C TYR A 385 -3.59 -20.26 -1.72
N GLY A 386 -3.94 -20.73 -2.94
CA GLY A 386 -3.67 -22.10 -3.37
C GLY A 386 -4.54 -23.18 -2.72
N GLN A 387 -5.55 -22.79 -1.92
CA GLN A 387 -6.49 -23.73 -1.30
C GLN A 387 -7.79 -23.81 -2.10
N ALA A 388 -8.23 -25.03 -2.41
CA ALA A 388 -9.43 -25.25 -3.22
C ALA A 388 -10.73 -24.91 -2.47
N LYS A 389 -10.72 -24.98 -1.14
CA LYS A 389 -11.88 -24.68 -0.29
C LYS A 389 -11.46 -23.83 0.91
N PRO A 390 -12.34 -22.96 1.41
CA PRO A 390 -12.09 -22.21 2.64
C PRO A 390 -12.01 -23.12 3.87
N TYR A 391 -11.23 -22.72 4.86
CA TYR A 391 -11.24 -23.33 6.19
C TYR A 391 -12.28 -22.65 7.04
N ASN A 392 -13.26 -23.41 7.52
CA ASN A 392 -14.36 -22.88 8.31
C ASN A 392 -14.25 -23.33 9.76
N THR A 393 -14.49 -22.41 10.67
CA THR A 393 -14.66 -22.70 12.10
C THR A 393 -15.94 -22.04 12.57
N SER A 394 -16.70 -22.77 13.37
CA SER A 394 -17.95 -22.30 13.96
C SER A 394 -17.87 -22.50 15.46
N ILE A 395 -18.25 -21.48 16.22
CA ILE A 395 -18.37 -21.55 17.68
C ILE A 395 -19.75 -21.04 18.09
N GLU A 396 -20.16 -21.37 19.32
CA GLU A 396 -21.30 -20.73 19.95
C GLU A 396 -20.94 -19.30 20.34
N ALA A 397 -21.76 -18.34 19.91
CA ALA A 397 -21.60 -16.93 20.24
C ALA A 397 -22.05 -16.70 21.70
N SER A 398 -21.13 -16.20 22.52
CA SER A 398 -21.40 -15.70 23.86
C SER A 398 -22.08 -14.34 23.85
N GLY A 399 -21.90 -13.60 22.77
CA GLY A 399 -22.32 -12.21 22.68
C GLY A 399 -21.34 -11.21 23.28
N VAL A 400 -20.17 -11.67 23.70
CA VAL A 400 -19.05 -10.79 24.08
C VAL A 400 -17.95 -11.00 23.03
N PRO A 401 -17.68 -10.04 22.13
CA PRO A 401 -16.76 -10.23 21.02
C PRO A 401 -15.36 -10.69 21.44
N GLU A 402 -14.81 -10.16 22.54
CA GLU A 402 -13.52 -10.62 23.09
C GLU A 402 -13.53 -12.13 23.38
N LEU A 403 -14.57 -12.61 24.08
CA LEU A 403 -14.71 -14.01 24.45
C LEU A 403 -14.98 -14.91 23.24
N ASP A 404 -15.74 -14.43 22.26
CA ASP A 404 -16.00 -15.16 21.03
C ASP A 404 -14.74 -15.34 20.20
N TRP A 405 -13.93 -14.29 20.05
CA TRP A 405 -12.63 -14.40 19.40
C TRP A 405 -11.68 -15.31 20.18
N GLN A 406 -11.64 -15.22 21.51
CA GLN A 406 -10.85 -16.13 22.36
C GLN A 406 -11.23 -17.60 22.09
N ARG A 407 -12.53 -17.94 22.17
CA ARG A 407 -13.05 -19.29 21.88
C ARG A 407 -12.69 -19.76 20.47
N PHE A 408 -12.78 -18.86 19.48
CA PHE A 408 -12.39 -19.18 18.12
C PHE A 408 -10.92 -19.58 18.04
N PHE A 409 -10.01 -18.84 18.67
CA PHE A 409 -8.59 -19.17 18.67
C PHE A 409 -8.29 -20.49 19.39
N ASP A 410 -8.94 -20.72 20.53
CA ASP A 410 -8.82 -21.95 21.32
C ASP A 410 -9.21 -23.20 20.50
N VAL A 411 -10.27 -23.10 19.68
CA VAL A 411 -10.77 -24.20 18.84
C VAL A 411 -9.98 -24.32 17.53
N SER A 412 -9.65 -23.20 16.88
CA SER A 412 -9.22 -23.18 15.47
C SER A 412 -7.72 -23.27 15.27
N GLU A 413 -6.94 -22.51 16.05
CA GLU A 413 -5.48 -22.42 15.85
C GLU A 413 -4.73 -23.42 16.75
N GLN A 414 -5.32 -23.80 17.90
CA GLN A 414 -4.66 -24.64 18.93
C GLN A 414 -3.28 -24.09 19.35
N VAL A 415 -3.09 -22.78 19.18
CA VAL A 415 -1.93 -22.03 19.65
C VAL A 415 -2.40 -21.21 20.85
N PRO A 416 -1.73 -21.28 22.02
CA PRO A 416 -2.08 -20.45 23.16
C PRO A 416 -2.18 -18.99 22.73
N THR A 417 -3.34 -18.40 22.92
CA THR A 417 -3.68 -17.07 22.42
C THR A 417 -4.40 -16.29 23.52
N ILE A 418 -4.07 -15.02 23.70
CA ILE A 418 -4.88 -14.06 24.47
C ILE A 418 -5.47 -13.05 23.49
N VAL A 419 -6.78 -12.83 23.58
CA VAL A 419 -7.49 -11.76 22.88
C VAL A 419 -7.96 -10.70 23.87
N ARG A 420 -7.79 -9.43 23.53
CA ARG A 420 -8.41 -8.28 24.21
C ARG A 420 -9.12 -7.40 23.20
N ILE A 421 -10.36 -7.02 23.46
CA ILE A 421 -11.13 -6.13 22.58
C ILE A 421 -11.94 -5.20 23.46
N ASP A 422 -11.88 -3.90 23.16
CA ASP A 422 -12.66 -2.89 23.85
C ASP A 422 -13.07 -1.77 22.89
N SER A 423 -14.15 -1.05 23.22
CA SER A 423 -14.62 0.09 22.45
C SER A 423 -15.06 1.26 23.31
N GLU A 424 -14.69 2.47 22.87
CA GLU A 424 -15.21 3.73 23.40
C GLU A 424 -16.21 4.30 22.40
N ALA A 425 -17.38 4.71 22.89
CA ALA A 425 -18.39 5.39 22.10
C ALA A 425 -18.77 6.73 22.73
N ALA A 426 -18.78 7.76 21.90
CA ALA A 426 -19.24 9.10 22.19
C ALA A 426 -20.23 9.55 21.09
N GLU A 427 -20.87 10.70 21.29
CA GLU A 427 -21.87 11.22 20.35
C GLU A 427 -21.31 11.44 18.93
N ASP A 428 -20.05 11.87 18.82
CA ASP A 428 -19.39 12.24 17.57
C ASP A 428 -18.43 11.17 17.02
N HIS A 429 -18.14 10.11 17.78
CA HIS A 429 -17.25 9.05 17.34
C HIS A 429 -17.44 7.75 18.11
N THR A 430 -17.08 6.65 17.46
CA THR A 430 -16.84 5.36 18.11
C THR A 430 -15.48 4.84 17.68
N ARG A 431 -14.70 4.37 18.66
CA ARG A 431 -13.37 3.82 18.48
C ARG A 431 -13.34 2.39 19.03
N SER A 432 -12.98 1.44 18.18
CA SER A 432 -12.76 0.05 18.57
C SER A 432 -11.27 -0.27 18.57
N CYS A 433 -10.82 -0.89 19.65
CA CYS A 433 -9.43 -1.28 19.86
C CYS A 433 -9.36 -2.79 20.12
N GLY A 434 -8.26 -3.41 19.73
CA GLY A 434 -8.02 -4.81 20.07
C GLY A 434 -6.56 -5.21 20.05
N LEU A 435 -6.27 -6.30 20.75
CA LEU A 435 -4.97 -6.96 20.79
C LEU A 435 -5.14 -8.49 20.67
N ILE A 436 -4.20 -9.12 19.98
CA ILE A 436 -4.02 -10.57 19.94
C ILE A 436 -2.56 -10.88 20.25
N PHE A 437 -2.33 -11.73 21.25
CA PHE A 437 -1.01 -12.29 21.57
C PHE A 437 -1.05 -13.79 21.35
N GLN A 438 -0.18 -14.32 20.49
CA GLN A 438 -0.07 -15.76 20.26
C GLN A 438 1.32 -16.25 20.63
N LYS A 439 1.37 -17.28 21.48
CA LYS A 439 2.62 -17.93 21.85
C LYS A 439 3.06 -18.88 20.75
N MET A 440 4.04 -18.48 19.96
CA MET A 440 4.54 -19.30 18.86
C MET A 440 5.33 -20.51 19.39
N PRO A 441 5.29 -21.66 18.68
CA PRO A 441 6.17 -22.77 18.97
C PRO A 441 7.64 -22.33 18.93
N PRO A 442 8.50 -22.91 19.77
CA PRO A 442 9.93 -22.60 19.77
C PRO A 442 10.53 -22.96 18.40
N ALA A 443 11.07 -21.95 17.69
CA ALA A 443 11.61 -22.13 16.35
C ALA A 443 13.13 -21.89 16.27
N GLU A 444 13.72 -21.11 17.18
CA GLU A 444 15.17 -20.86 17.37
C GLU A 444 15.42 -20.36 18.81
N PRO A 445 16.66 -20.35 19.34
CA PRO A 445 16.93 -19.72 20.63
C PRO A 445 16.62 -18.23 20.57
N GLN A 446 15.63 -17.81 21.34
CA GLN A 446 15.25 -16.41 21.48
C GLN A 446 15.87 -15.85 22.75
N GLU A 447 16.26 -14.57 22.71
CA GLU A 447 16.84 -13.89 23.87
C GLU A 447 15.82 -13.77 25.02
N PHE A 448 14.55 -13.57 24.67
CA PHE A 448 13.44 -13.45 25.61
C PHE A 448 12.34 -14.45 25.30
N HIS A 449 11.84 -15.11 26.35
CA HIS A 449 10.69 -16.01 26.31
C HIS A 449 9.62 -15.48 27.27
N TYR A 450 8.40 -15.38 26.78
CA TYR A 450 7.25 -14.87 27.51
C TYR A 450 6.20 -15.96 27.69
N GLU A 451 5.64 -16.02 28.89
CA GLU A 451 4.43 -16.75 29.21
C GLU A 451 3.24 -15.78 29.11
N LEU A 452 2.13 -16.24 28.53
CA LEU A 452 0.97 -15.37 28.27
C LEU A 452 0.31 -14.92 29.58
N GLU A 453 0.31 -15.80 30.57
CA GLU A 453 -0.24 -15.59 31.92
C GLU A 453 0.57 -14.60 32.75
N GLU A 454 1.83 -14.35 32.37
CA GLU A 454 2.73 -13.40 33.06
C GLU A 454 2.62 -11.97 32.50
N LEU A 455 1.88 -11.77 31.41
CA LEU A 455 1.64 -10.43 30.88
C LEU A 455 0.82 -9.60 31.89
N PRO A 456 1.31 -8.43 32.32
CA PRO A 456 0.81 -7.68 33.48
C PRO A 456 -0.46 -6.87 33.16
N PHE A 457 -1.48 -7.49 32.57
CA PHE A 457 -2.77 -6.87 32.29
C PHE A 457 -3.47 -6.31 33.54
N ASP A 458 -3.20 -6.88 34.72
CA ASP A 458 -3.73 -6.36 35.99
C ASP A 458 -3.15 -4.98 36.36
N LYS A 459 -1.90 -4.71 35.95
CA LYS A 459 -1.21 -3.43 36.19
C LYS A 459 -1.45 -2.45 35.05
N HIS A 460 -1.63 -2.96 33.84
CA HIS A 460 -1.88 -2.19 32.62
C HIS A 460 -3.18 -2.67 31.96
N PRO A 461 -4.36 -2.34 32.52
CA PRO A 461 -5.64 -2.73 31.94
C PRO A 461 -5.76 -2.23 30.50
N PHE A 462 -6.34 -3.05 29.62
CA PHE A 462 -6.61 -2.65 28.25
C PHE A 462 -7.93 -1.89 28.18
N ALA A 463 -7.88 -0.58 27.92
CA ALA A 463 -9.06 0.27 27.82
C ALA A 463 -8.99 1.16 26.58
N ALA A 464 -10.03 1.15 25.75
CA ALA A 464 -10.10 1.95 24.53
C ALA A 464 -10.09 3.46 24.82
N THR A 465 -10.55 3.90 26.00
CA THR A 465 -10.56 5.29 26.46
C THR A 465 -9.15 5.88 26.61
N ASP A 466 -8.17 5.04 26.92
CA ASP A 466 -6.78 5.46 27.15
C ASP A 466 -5.97 5.54 25.86
N LEU A 467 -6.49 4.96 24.76
CA LEU A 467 -5.81 4.83 23.49
C LEU A 467 -6.39 5.81 22.46
N LYS A 468 -5.83 7.01 22.33
CA LYS A 468 -6.36 8.07 21.46
C LYS A 468 -5.80 8.03 20.04
N GLN A 469 -4.60 7.50 19.88
CA GLN A 469 -3.83 7.46 18.64
C GLN A 469 -3.15 6.10 18.46
N SER A 470 -2.80 5.74 17.22
CA SER A 470 -2.11 4.48 16.95
C SER A 470 -0.75 4.35 17.64
N THR A 471 -0.10 5.47 17.94
CA THR A 471 1.16 5.53 18.71
C THR A 471 0.95 5.10 20.16
N ASP A 472 -0.22 5.38 20.72
CA ASP A 472 -0.58 5.01 22.09
C ASP A 472 -0.67 3.49 22.21
N LEU A 473 -1.09 2.80 21.14
CA LEU A 473 -1.10 1.34 21.08
C LEU A 473 0.33 0.73 21.09
N LEU A 474 1.28 1.34 20.38
CA LEU A 474 2.69 0.91 20.43
C LEU A 474 3.30 1.16 21.82
N GLN A 475 2.98 2.30 22.42
CA GLN A 475 3.42 2.62 23.78
C GLN A 475 2.84 1.62 24.78
N TYR A 476 1.53 1.37 24.73
CA TYR A 476 0.87 0.38 25.57
C TYR A 476 1.51 -1.01 25.46
N LEU A 477 1.82 -1.45 24.23
CA LEU A 477 2.49 -2.74 24.02
C LEU A 477 3.90 -2.79 24.65
N ASN A 478 4.65 -1.70 24.61
CA ASN A 478 5.97 -1.61 25.25
C ASN A 478 5.91 -1.55 26.78
N GLU A 479 4.84 -0.97 27.34
CA GLU A 479 4.59 -0.97 28.79
C GLU A 479 4.14 -2.35 29.27
N LEU A 480 3.31 -3.03 28.47
CA LEU A 480 2.78 -4.36 28.80
C LEU A 480 3.84 -5.46 28.65
N ILE A 481 4.66 -5.45 27.59
CA ILE A 481 5.64 -6.51 27.33
C ILE A 481 7.04 -6.02 27.74
N PRO A 482 7.62 -6.56 28.82
CA PRO A 482 8.95 -6.13 29.28
C PRO A 482 10.01 -6.37 28.21
N ASN A 483 10.88 -5.38 27.97
CA ASN A 483 11.99 -5.46 27.01
C ASN A 483 11.58 -5.66 25.54
N ALA A 484 10.34 -5.35 25.17
CA ALA A 484 9.87 -5.60 23.80
C ALA A 484 10.51 -4.71 22.73
N ASP A 485 10.89 -3.47 23.09
CA ASP A 485 11.47 -2.44 22.20
C ASP A 485 10.75 -2.32 20.84
N ILE A 486 9.41 -2.30 20.88
CA ILE A 486 8.56 -2.23 19.69
C ILE A 486 8.64 -0.81 19.13
N SER A 487 9.10 -0.69 17.89
CA SER A 487 9.23 0.55 17.15
C SER A 487 8.68 0.39 15.72
N GLU A 488 8.66 1.48 14.96
CA GLU A 488 8.23 1.42 13.55
C GLU A 488 9.12 0.51 12.68
N LYS A 489 10.33 0.16 13.15
CA LYS A 489 11.27 -0.69 12.39
C LYS A 489 10.95 -2.18 12.50
N ASN A 490 10.44 -2.63 13.64
CA ASN A 490 10.13 -4.05 13.91
C ASN A 490 8.62 -4.32 13.98
N CYS A 491 7.79 -3.29 13.83
CA CYS A 491 6.35 -3.39 13.76
C CYS A 491 5.84 -3.06 12.35
N LYS A 492 5.22 -4.04 11.69
CA LYS A 492 4.55 -3.83 10.42
C LYS A 492 3.26 -3.05 10.66
N ARG A 493 3.10 -1.92 9.97
CA ARG A 493 1.89 -1.10 9.98
C ARG A 493 1.12 -1.34 8.69
N ILE A 494 -0.07 -1.93 8.80
CA ILE A 494 -0.96 -2.17 7.67
C ILE A 494 -2.08 -1.12 7.77
N PRO A 495 -2.24 -0.24 6.77
CA PRO A 495 -3.34 0.70 6.75
C PRO A 495 -4.67 -0.03 6.71
N LEU A 496 -5.64 0.47 7.46
CA LEU A 496 -6.97 -0.09 7.57
C LEU A 496 -7.98 0.89 6.96
N ASP A 497 -8.75 0.41 5.97
CA ASP A 497 -9.79 1.21 5.34
C ASP A 497 -11.06 0.39 5.15
N TYR A 498 -12.18 1.07 5.35
CA TYR A 498 -13.46 0.59 4.86
C TYR A 498 -13.43 0.66 3.33
N TYR A 499 -13.41 -0.49 2.67
CA TYR A 499 -13.27 -0.54 1.21
C TYR A 499 -14.13 -1.65 0.61
N CYS A 500 -14.97 -1.27 -0.35
CA CYS A 500 -15.79 -2.20 -1.12
C CYS A 500 -15.48 -2.05 -2.62
N ARG A 501 -15.32 -3.18 -3.32
CA ARG A 501 -15.05 -3.24 -4.76
C ARG A 501 -16.32 -3.12 -5.64
N CYS A 502 -17.45 -2.73 -5.05
CA CYS A 502 -18.64 -2.47 -5.85
C CYS A 502 -18.39 -1.29 -6.79
N SER A 503 -18.93 -1.38 -7.99
CA SER A 503 -18.89 -0.28 -8.94
C SER A 503 -20.14 -0.36 -9.81
N LYS A 504 -20.55 0.80 -10.34
CA LYS A 504 -21.65 0.86 -11.30
C LYS A 504 -21.38 -0.04 -12.51
N ASP A 505 -20.12 -0.16 -12.96
CA ASP A 505 -19.73 -1.06 -14.05
C ASP A 505 -19.93 -2.54 -13.70
N ASN A 506 -19.58 -2.97 -12.48
CA ASN A 506 -19.81 -4.34 -12.02
C ASN A 506 -21.31 -4.67 -11.96
N TYR A 507 -22.13 -3.71 -11.51
CA TYR A 507 -23.59 -3.85 -11.52
C TYR A 507 -24.17 -3.85 -12.93
N ALA A 508 -23.61 -3.05 -13.84
CA ALA A 508 -23.99 -3.05 -15.24
C ALA A 508 -23.75 -4.42 -15.89
N GLN A 509 -22.62 -5.08 -15.59
CA GLN A 509 -22.35 -6.43 -16.08
C GLN A 509 -23.34 -7.46 -15.51
N ARG A 510 -23.63 -7.40 -14.21
CA ARG A 510 -24.63 -8.29 -13.59
C ARG A 510 -26.02 -8.12 -14.19
N LEU A 511 -26.43 -6.87 -14.48
CA LEU A 511 -27.68 -6.60 -15.18
C LEU A 511 -27.72 -7.27 -16.56
N LYS A 512 -26.61 -7.23 -17.31
CA LYS A 512 -26.51 -7.93 -18.61
C LYS A 512 -26.60 -9.45 -18.47
N GLU A 513 -26.02 -10.02 -17.42
CA GLU A 513 -26.05 -11.47 -17.16
C GLU A 513 -27.45 -12.02 -16.86
N MET A 514 -28.39 -11.18 -16.39
CA MET A 514 -29.79 -11.57 -16.21
C MET A 514 -30.50 -11.88 -17.54
N GLY A 515 -29.98 -11.35 -18.65
CA GLY A 515 -30.53 -11.57 -19.99
C GLY A 515 -31.59 -10.55 -20.39
N LEU A 516 -31.94 -10.58 -21.69
CA LEU A 516 -32.70 -9.52 -22.34
C LEU A 516 -34.14 -9.39 -21.81
N ASN A 517 -34.79 -10.51 -21.49
CA ASN A 517 -36.19 -10.50 -21.05
C ASN A 517 -36.34 -9.81 -19.69
N ASP A 518 -35.49 -10.16 -18.73
CA ASP A 518 -35.53 -9.60 -17.38
C ASP A 518 -35.14 -8.11 -17.39
N LEU A 519 -34.12 -7.74 -18.17
CA LEU A 519 -33.72 -6.35 -18.37
C LEU A 519 -34.84 -5.48 -18.96
N ASN A 520 -35.55 -6.00 -19.98
CA ASN A 520 -36.70 -5.30 -20.56
C ASN A 520 -37.85 -5.16 -19.56
N GLN A 521 -38.10 -6.20 -18.76
CA GLN A 521 -39.13 -6.15 -17.72
C GLN A 521 -38.78 -5.10 -16.66
N ILE A 522 -37.54 -5.07 -16.17
CA ILE A 522 -37.05 -4.06 -15.23
C ILE A 522 -37.23 -2.66 -15.82
N ALA A 523 -36.80 -2.44 -17.06
CA ALA A 523 -36.92 -1.14 -17.72
C ALA A 523 -38.40 -0.71 -17.89
N ALA A 524 -39.31 -1.64 -18.18
CA ALA A 524 -40.74 -1.38 -18.28
C ALA A 524 -41.36 -1.02 -16.92
N ASP A 525 -40.98 -1.74 -15.86
CA ASP A 525 -41.53 -1.56 -14.52
C ASP A 525 -41.10 -0.24 -13.88
N VAL A 526 -39.82 0.14 -14.04
CA VAL A 526 -39.29 1.38 -13.46
C VAL A 526 -39.53 2.61 -14.33
N GLY A 527 -39.74 2.41 -15.64
CA GLY A 527 -39.98 3.48 -16.61
C GLY A 527 -38.91 4.57 -16.58
N SER A 528 -39.35 5.83 -16.63
CA SER A 528 -38.44 6.99 -16.66
C SER A 528 -37.69 7.24 -15.36
N ALA A 529 -38.10 6.62 -14.25
CA ALA A 529 -37.46 6.81 -12.95
C ALA A 529 -36.08 6.13 -12.87
N GLY A 530 -35.84 5.09 -13.69
CA GLY A 530 -34.63 4.28 -13.58
C GLY A 530 -34.65 3.35 -12.37
N VAL A 531 -33.55 2.63 -12.13
CA VAL A 531 -33.44 1.64 -11.05
C VAL A 531 -32.23 1.92 -10.16
N ASP A 532 -32.43 1.85 -8.84
CA ASP A 532 -31.35 1.90 -7.86
C ASP A 532 -30.96 0.48 -7.45
N LEU A 533 -29.69 0.14 -7.68
CA LEU A 533 -29.11 -1.11 -7.20
C LEU A 533 -28.23 -0.85 -5.99
N THR A 534 -28.69 -1.28 -4.82
CA THR A 534 -27.95 -1.11 -3.58
C THR A 534 -26.96 -2.24 -3.38
N CYS A 535 -25.72 -1.90 -3.04
CA CYS A 535 -24.72 -2.89 -2.69
C CYS A 535 -25.04 -3.54 -1.37
N HIS A 536 -25.20 -4.87 -1.38
CA HIS A 536 -25.39 -5.64 -0.16
C HIS A 536 -24.25 -5.37 0.84
N PHE A 537 -22.99 -5.29 0.40
CA PHE A 537 -21.87 -5.15 1.34
C PHE A 537 -21.65 -3.72 1.89
N CYS A 538 -21.74 -2.69 1.05
CA CYS A 538 -21.41 -1.33 1.50
C CYS A 538 -22.57 -0.35 1.52
N ASN A 539 -23.78 -0.84 1.22
CA ASN A 539 -24.99 -0.04 1.13
C ASN A 539 -24.92 1.13 0.14
N GLU A 540 -23.93 1.15 -0.77
CA GLU A 540 -23.82 2.15 -1.82
C GLU A 540 -24.93 1.93 -2.85
N ALA A 541 -25.69 2.98 -3.15
CA ALA A 541 -26.70 2.94 -4.19
C ALA A 541 -26.10 3.28 -5.56
N HIS A 542 -26.29 2.40 -6.54
CA HIS A 542 -25.91 2.63 -7.92
C HIS A 542 -27.16 2.87 -8.78
N HIS A 543 -27.42 4.14 -9.09
CA HIS A 543 -28.55 4.54 -9.92
C HIS A 543 -28.28 4.28 -11.41
N PHE A 544 -29.22 3.63 -12.10
CA PHE A 544 -29.25 3.47 -13.54
C PHE A 544 -30.47 4.17 -14.13
N SER A 545 -30.22 5.21 -14.92
CA SER A 545 -31.28 5.92 -15.63
C SER A 545 -31.91 5.05 -16.73
N ALA A 546 -33.13 5.42 -17.17
CA ALA A 546 -33.80 4.73 -18.27
C ALA A 546 -32.93 4.64 -19.54
N GLY A 547 -32.20 5.71 -19.88
CA GLY A 547 -31.29 5.72 -21.03
C GLY A 547 -30.09 4.79 -20.87
N GLU A 548 -29.59 4.62 -19.64
CA GLU A 548 -28.54 3.64 -19.37
C GLU A 548 -29.06 2.21 -19.49
N LEU A 549 -30.27 1.92 -18.99
CA LEU A 549 -30.92 0.62 -19.15
C LEU A 549 -31.15 0.27 -20.62
N GLU A 550 -31.64 1.21 -21.43
CA GLU A 550 -31.75 1.04 -22.89
C GLU A 550 -30.39 0.75 -23.54
N GLY A 551 -29.33 1.44 -23.08
CA GLY A 551 -27.96 1.19 -23.52
C GLY A 551 -27.50 -0.24 -23.20
N LEU A 552 -27.82 -0.74 -21.99
CA LEU A 552 -27.52 -2.12 -21.60
C LEU A 552 -28.28 -3.11 -22.47
N ILE A 553 -29.59 -2.91 -22.67
CA ILE A 553 -30.45 -3.76 -23.54
C ILE A 553 -29.89 -3.84 -24.96
N LYS A 554 -29.52 -2.69 -25.55
CA LYS A 554 -28.88 -2.64 -26.88
C LYS A 554 -27.58 -3.43 -26.92
N SER A 555 -26.75 -3.33 -25.88
CA SER A 555 -25.48 -4.05 -25.82
C SER A 555 -25.65 -5.57 -25.73
N VAL A 556 -26.67 -6.06 -25.01
CA VAL A 556 -26.98 -7.50 -24.92
C VAL A 556 -27.60 -8.00 -26.22
N SER A 557 -28.41 -7.19 -26.90
CA SER A 557 -29.03 -7.56 -28.19
C SER A 557 -28.03 -7.71 -29.34
N GLN A 558 -26.83 -7.13 -29.19
CA GLN A 558 -25.77 -7.11 -30.20
C GLN A 558 -24.65 -8.14 -29.94
N ALA A 559 -24.65 -8.77 -28.77
CA ALA A 559 -23.73 -9.83 -28.37
C ALA A 559 -24.35 -11.20 -28.69
#